data_AF-A0A953QKM4-F1
#
_entry.id   AF-A0A953QKM4-F1
#
_cell.length_a   1.000
_cell.length_b   1.000
_cell.length_c   1.000
_cell.angle_alpha   90.00
_cell.angle_beta   90.00
_cell.angle_gamma   90.00
#
_symmetry.space_group_name_H-M   'P 1'
#
loop_
_entity.id
_entity.type
_entity.pdbx_description
1 polymer ?
#
loop_
_entity_poly.entity_id
_entity_poly.type
_entity_poly.pdbx_seq_one_letter_code
_entity_poly.pdbx_strand_id
1 'polypeptide(L)' 'NANWFRTVMDARAKISAWRDEYNGERPHSSLGYRTPNEFAEVLKSSVRTG' A
#
# COMPACT_ATOMS: atom_id res chain seq x y z
N ASN A 1 15.88 -13.57 23.51
CA ASN A 1 15.11 -14.20 22.42
C ASN A 1 13.72 -13.57 22.40
N ALA A 2 13.52 -12.55 21.56
CA ALA A 2 12.26 -11.79 21.51
C ALA A 2 11.37 -12.37 20.40
N ASN A 3 10.24 -12.98 20.77
CA ASN A 3 9.25 -13.45 19.81
C ASN A 3 8.54 -12.22 19.20
N TRP A 4 9.07 -11.71 18.09
CA TRP A 4 8.55 -10.51 17.38
C TRP A 4 7.11 -10.65 16.88
N PHE A 5 6.59 -11.87 16.81
CA PHE A 5 5.20 -12.14 16.50
C PHE A 5 4.61 -13.05 17.57
N ARG A 6 3.58 -12.56 18.27
CA ARG A 6 2.90 -13.35 19.31
C ARG A 6 2.20 -14.57 18.71
N THR A 7 1.73 -14.47 17.45
CA THR A 7 1.14 -15.55 16.63
C THR A 7 1.23 -15.20 15.14
N VAL A 8 1.02 -16.18 14.24
CA VAL A 8 0.90 -15.96 12.78
C VAL A 8 -0.27 -15.01 12.44
N MET A 9 -1.34 -15.05 13.23
CA MET A 9 -2.49 -14.16 13.04
C MET A 9 -2.12 -12.69 13.28
N ASP A 10 -1.34 -12.41 14.33
CA ASP A 10 -0.83 -11.07 14.63
C ASP A 10 0.08 -10.53 13.51
N ALA A 11 0.95 -11.40 12.96
CA ALA A 11 1.79 -11.04 11.82
C ALA A 11 0.95 -10.68 10.58
N ARG A 12 -0.09 -11.46 10.27
CA ARG A 12 -0.99 -11.19 9.13
C ARG A 12 -1.75 -9.88 9.30
N ALA A 13 -2.26 -9.61 10.51
CA ALA A 13 -2.96 -8.37 10.82
C ALA A 13 -2.05 -7.15 10.63
N LYS A 14 -0.83 -7.20 11.15
CA LYS A 14 0.16 -6.12 11.00
C LYS A 14 0.55 -5.87 9.55
N ILE A 15 0.78 -6.93 8.78
CA ILE A 15 1.12 -6.80 7.35
C ILE A 15 -0.06 -6.21 6.57
N SER A 16 -1.29 -6.63 6.86
CA SER A 16 -2.48 -6.06 6.20
C SER A 16 -2.61 -4.58 6.50
N ALA A 17 -2.55 -4.21 7.78
CA ALA A 17 -2.63 -2.81 8.19
C ALA A 17 -1.54 -1.95 7.54
N TRP A 18 -0.30 -2.44 7.52
CA TRP A 18 0.80 -1.74 6.86
C TRP A 18 0.60 -1.59 5.36
N ARG A 19 0.12 -2.63 4.67
CA ARG A 19 -0.16 -2.58 3.23
C ARG A 19 -1.24 -1.55 2.92
N ASP A 20 -2.29 -1.49 3.72
CA ASP A 20 -3.41 -0.58 3.49
C ASP A 20 -2.97 0.88 3.70
N GLU A 21 -2.19 1.17 4.75
CA GLU A 21 -1.58 2.49 4.97
C GLU A 21 -0.60 2.88 3.84
N TYR A 22 0.30 1.97 3.46
CA TYR A 22 1.30 2.23 2.42
C TYR A 22 0.66 2.57 1.07
N ASN A 23 -0.36 1.81 0.69
CA ASN A 23 -1.02 1.99 -0.60
C ASN A 23 -1.99 3.19 -0.62
N GLY A 24 -2.55 3.56 0.53
CA GLY A 24 -3.64 4.55 0.61
C GLY A 24 -3.27 5.91 1.18
N GLU A 25 -2.24 6.01 2.02
CA GLU A 25 -1.99 7.23 2.81
C GLU A 25 -0.59 7.80 2.62
N ARG A 26 0.36 7.01 2.12
CA ARG A 26 1.76 7.43 1.98
C ARG A 26 2.06 7.88 0.54
N PRO A 27 2.16 9.19 0.26
CA PRO A 27 2.58 9.66 -1.05
C PRO A 27 4.07 9.36 -1.30
N HIS A 28 4.40 9.07 -2.56
CA HIS A 28 5.76 8.74 -2.96
C HIS A 28 6.25 9.70 -4.05
N SER A 29 7.44 10.27 -3.89
CA SER A 29 8.02 11.21 -4.85
C SER A 29 8.22 10.61 -6.23
N SER A 30 8.56 9.31 -6.32
CA SER A 30 8.67 8.57 -7.58
C SER A 30 7.34 8.41 -8.32
N LEU A 31 6.21 8.53 -7.63
CA LEU A 31 4.87 8.52 -8.21
C LEU A 31 4.31 9.94 -8.42
N GLY A 32 5.16 10.96 -8.38
CA GLY A 32 4.75 12.36 -8.49
C GLY A 32 4.01 12.86 -7.25
N TYR A 33 4.44 12.41 -6.05
CA TYR A 33 3.80 12.70 -4.76
C TYR A 33 2.37 12.17 -4.62
N ARG A 34 2.08 11.05 -5.29
CA ARG A 34 0.82 10.31 -5.16
C ARG A 34 1.03 9.02 -4.38
N THR A 35 -0.06 8.52 -3.79
CA THR A 35 -0.11 7.19 -3.22
C THR A 35 -0.16 6.13 -4.34
N PRO A 36 0.25 4.88 -4.06
CA PRO A 36 0.11 3.79 -5.02
C PRO A 36 -1.32 3.62 -5.56
N ASN A 37 -2.35 3.79 -4.73
CA ASN A 37 -3.75 3.70 -5.15
C ASN A 37 -4.13 4.82 -6.12
N GLU A 38 -3.79 6.07 -5.81
CA GLU A 38 -4.05 7.21 -6.69
C GLU A 38 -3.34 7.06 -8.05
N PHE A 39 -2.09 6.56 -8.01
CA PHE A 39 -1.35 6.29 -9.23
C PHE A 39 -2.01 5.20 -10.09
N ALA A 40 -2.51 4.12 -9.46
CA ALA A 40 -3.22 3.07 -10.16
C ALA A 40 -4.52 3.59 -10.83
N GLU A 41 -5.25 4.50 -10.20
CA GLU A 41 -6.42 5.14 -10.82
C GLU A 41 -6.06 5.99 -12.04
N VAL A 42 -4.93 6.71 -12.00
CA VAL A 42 -4.41 7.45 -13.17
C VAL A 42 -4.04 6.51 -14.30
N LEU A 43 -3.43 5.36 -14.01
CA LEU A 43 -3.13 4.36 -15.05
C LEU A 43 -4.41 3.77 -15.65
N LYS A 44 -5.41 3.46 -14.82
CA LYS A 44 -6.70 2.92 -15.30
C LYS A 44 -7.44 3.89 -16.22
N SER A 45 -7.41 5.19 -15.93
CA SER A 45 -8.06 6.21 -16.76
C SER A 45 -7.32 6.43 -18.09
N SER A 46 -5.99 6.37 -18.06
CA SER A 46 -5.14 6.45 -19.25
C SER A 46 -5.41 5.29 -20.22
N VAL A 47 -5.48 4.06 -19.72
CA VAL A 47 -5.73 2.86 -20.54
C VAL A 47 -7.12 2.84 -21.19
N ARG A 48 -8.11 3.55 -20.61
CA ARG A 48 -9.49 3.59 -21.14
C ARG A 48 -9.69 4.58 -22.29
N THR A 49 -8.74 5.48 -22.53
CA THR A 49 -8.90 6.59 -23.50
C THR A 49 -8.16 6.32 -24.82
N GLY A 50 -7.66 5.10 -25.05
CA GLY A 50 -6.96 4.67 -26.26
C GLY A 50 -7.74 3.68 -27.10
#